data_AF-A0A348AND8-F1
#
_entry.id   AF-A0A348AND8-F1
#
_cell.length_a   1.000
_cell.length_b   1.000
_cell.length_c   1.000
_cell.angle_alpha   90.00
_cell.angle_beta   90.00
_cell.angle_gamma   90.00
#
_symmetry.space_group_name_H-M   'P 1'
#
loop_
_entity.id
_entity.type
_entity.pdbx_description
1 polymer ?
#
loop_
_entity_poly.entity_id
_entity_poly.type
_entity_poly.pdbx_seq_one_letter_code
_entity_poly.pdbx_strand_id
1 'polypeptide(L)'
;MVIIVLVAFFLIDDFPMRDQVMYHITNWQAEFNKDAAIKIKVLSNNYSPDLFQALFTFSFLYGVLHATSPGHGKSIIAGWILTQQRHLKDIALVAIGATFLHAFSAVAIVAFIFYFVGNYFPGIMRATYLGLNVVSGATLIIAGFQLLGENYKQYSKQRCKTKTPSNNLQSVHPVWIALSIGIIPCPLAAAIFIYCMTTNMVVNGLLLVAAFALGMGLTLFVVAITVWLLKNEAMQSGCYHDSVSKFFLKLINVISALFFIVLGILIILTNIQKAF
;
A
#
# COMPACT_ATOMS: atom_id res chain seq x y z
N MET A 1 0.30 23.96 -5.83
CA MET A 1 1.74 23.85 -6.15
C MET A 1 2.40 22.63 -5.53
N VAL A 2 2.38 22.40 -4.22
CA VAL A 2 3.11 21.28 -3.57
C VAL A 2 2.69 19.89 -4.07
N ILE A 3 1.39 19.64 -4.28
CA ILE A 3 0.89 18.37 -4.82
C ILE A 3 1.23 18.20 -6.30
N ILE A 4 1.20 19.27 -7.09
CA ILE A 4 1.62 19.27 -8.50
C ILE A 4 3.13 19.01 -8.61
N VAL A 5 3.92 19.55 -7.66
CA VAL A 5 5.37 19.31 -7.57
C VAL A 5 5.67 17.88 -7.13
N LEU A 6 4.93 17.31 -6.17
CA LEU A 6 5.06 15.89 -5.80
C LEU A 6 4.66 14.99 -6.97
N VAL A 7 3.53 15.27 -7.60
CA VAL A 7 3.05 14.56 -8.78
C VAL A 7 4.07 14.70 -9.93
N ALA A 8 4.61 15.88 -10.22
CA ALA A 8 5.64 16.10 -11.25
C ALA A 8 7.00 15.46 -10.91
N PHE A 9 7.44 15.50 -9.64
CA PHE A 9 8.64 14.83 -9.13
C PHE A 9 8.56 13.31 -9.29
N PHE A 10 7.35 12.75 -9.22
CA PHE A 10 7.08 11.33 -9.46
C PHE A 10 6.70 10.98 -10.92
N LEU A 11 6.37 11.97 -11.76
CA LEU A 11 5.88 11.78 -13.15
C LEU A 11 6.90 12.14 -14.25
N ILE A 12 7.99 12.83 -13.93
CA ILE A 12 9.00 13.26 -14.91
C ILE A 12 10.24 12.35 -14.74
N ASP A 13 10.50 11.51 -15.75
CA ASP A 13 11.58 10.51 -15.75
C ASP A 13 13.01 11.11 -15.70
N ASP A 14 13.15 12.42 -15.93
CA ASP A 14 14.44 13.12 -15.99
C ASP A 14 14.88 13.74 -14.64
N PHE A 15 14.40 13.24 -13.50
CA PHE A 15 14.90 13.67 -12.19
C PHE A 15 16.15 12.84 -11.82
N PRO A 16 17.38 13.38 -11.92
CA PRO A 16 18.62 12.65 -11.66
C PRO A 16 18.78 12.17 -10.20
N MET A 17 17.87 12.53 -9.30
CA MET A 17 17.87 12.15 -7.88
C MET A 17 16.81 11.08 -7.50
N ARG A 18 15.98 10.61 -8.43
CA ARG A 18 14.84 9.72 -8.13
C ARG A 18 15.27 8.38 -7.50
N ASP A 19 16.31 7.74 -8.04
CA ASP A 19 16.81 6.47 -7.53
C ASP A 19 17.45 6.62 -6.14
N GLN A 20 18.15 7.73 -5.92
CA GLN A 20 18.67 8.09 -4.60
C GLN A 20 17.53 8.28 -3.60
N VAL A 21 16.46 8.97 -3.99
CA VAL A 21 15.30 9.21 -3.12
C VAL A 21 14.57 7.91 -2.78
N MET A 22 14.38 6.99 -3.72
CA MET A 22 13.74 5.70 -3.46
C MET A 22 14.61 4.77 -2.61
N TYR A 23 15.94 4.78 -2.83
CA TYR A 23 16.89 4.13 -1.93
C TYR A 23 16.80 4.70 -0.51
N HIS A 24 16.75 6.03 -0.37
CA HIS A 24 16.61 6.68 0.92
C HIS A 24 15.29 6.33 1.61
N ILE A 25 14.17 6.31 0.87
CA ILE A 25 12.86 5.93 1.42
C ILE A 25 12.91 4.49 1.93
N THR A 26 13.36 3.54 1.12
CA THR A 26 13.39 2.11 1.52
C THR A 26 14.36 1.84 2.68
N ASN A 27 15.52 2.51 2.73
CA ASN A 27 16.41 2.46 3.89
C ASN A 27 15.76 3.09 5.13
N TRP A 28 15.10 4.24 5.01
CA TRP A 28 14.37 4.86 6.12
C TRP A 28 13.28 3.93 6.66
N GLN A 29 12.59 3.20 5.78
CA GLN A 29 11.59 2.21 6.18
C GLN A 29 12.23 1.03 6.93
N ALA A 30 13.42 0.58 6.52
CA ALA A 30 14.15 -0.48 7.21
C ALA A 30 14.76 -0.04 8.55
N GLU A 31 15.31 1.17 8.62
CA GLU A 31 15.83 1.79 9.84
C GLU A 31 14.70 2.01 10.84
N PHE A 32 13.55 2.50 10.39
CA PHE A 32 12.35 2.64 11.22
C PHE A 32 11.94 1.30 11.85
N ASN A 33 11.88 0.22 11.05
CA ASN A 33 11.54 -1.11 11.54
C ASN A 33 12.48 -1.54 12.68
N LYS A 34 13.78 -1.29 12.51
CA LYS A 34 14.81 -1.63 13.49
C LYS A 34 14.72 -0.77 14.75
N ASP A 35 14.54 0.53 14.59
CA ASP A 35 14.44 1.48 15.70
C ASP A 35 13.16 1.28 16.51
N ALA A 36 12.03 1.02 15.85
CA ALA A 36 10.78 0.67 16.51
C ALA A 36 10.96 -0.60 17.35
N ALA A 37 11.61 -1.64 16.81
CA ALA A 37 11.90 -2.87 17.54
C ALA A 37 12.78 -2.63 18.78
N ILE A 38 13.85 -1.83 18.65
CA ILE A 38 14.74 -1.47 19.76
C ILE A 38 13.96 -0.70 20.84
N LYS A 39 13.19 0.31 20.44
CA LYS A 39 12.40 1.13 21.37
C LYS A 39 11.28 0.34 22.06
N ILE A 40 10.64 -0.61 21.37
CA ILE A 40 9.68 -1.54 21.96
C ILE A 40 10.38 -2.44 23.01
N LYS A 41 11.58 -2.93 22.71
CA LYS A 41 12.37 -3.70 23.68
C LYS A 41 12.73 -2.89 24.92
N VAL A 42 13.12 -1.62 24.75
CA VAL A 42 13.38 -0.70 25.88
C VAL A 42 12.10 -0.47 26.68
N LEU A 43 10.98 -0.20 26.00
CA LEU A 43 9.67 0.00 26.63
C LEU A 43 9.19 -1.22 27.41
N SER A 44 9.49 -2.43 26.93
CA SER A 44 9.19 -3.69 27.63
C SER A 44 9.97 -3.85 28.92
N ASN A 45 11.22 -3.39 28.97
CA ASN A 45 12.08 -3.53 30.14
C ASN A 45 11.83 -2.43 31.17
N ASN A 46 11.56 -1.20 30.71
CA ASN A 46 11.26 -0.04 31.54
C ASN A 46 10.11 0.75 30.90
N TYR A 47 8.89 0.50 31.37
CA TYR A 47 7.72 1.17 30.82
C TYR A 47 7.79 2.69 31.09
N SER A 48 7.75 3.48 30.02
CA SER A 48 7.72 4.94 30.04
C SER A 48 6.56 5.42 29.16
N PRO A 49 5.59 6.17 29.73
CA PRO A 49 4.49 6.75 28.95
C PRO A 49 4.97 7.64 27.80
N ASP A 50 6.01 8.44 28.04
CA ASP A 50 6.58 9.35 27.04
C ASP A 50 7.15 8.59 25.84
N LEU A 51 7.87 7.48 26.11
CA LEU A 51 8.41 6.63 25.06
C LEU A 51 7.29 5.94 24.25
N PHE A 52 6.23 5.49 24.92
CA PHE A 52 5.08 4.92 24.24
C PHE A 52 4.36 5.95 23.37
N GLN A 53 4.13 7.17 23.88
CA GLN A 53 3.51 8.25 23.11
C GLN A 53 4.36 8.66 21.90
N ALA A 54 5.69 8.70 22.06
CA ALA A 54 6.61 8.94 20.96
C ALA A 54 6.50 7.84 19.91
N LEU A 55 6.50 6.57 20.32
CA LEU A 55 6.29 5.43 19.41
C LEU A 55 4.95 5.48 18.70
N PHE A 56 3.87 5.80 19.42
CA PHE A 56 2.53 5.92 18.87
C PHE A 56 2.45 7.00 17.79
N THR A 57 2.97 8.19 18.10
CA THR A 57 3.02 9.33 17.18
C THR A 57 3.88 8.99 15.95
N PHE A 58 5.02 8.35 16.17
CA PHE A 58 5.93 7.97 15.10
C PHE A 58 5.33 6.87 14.21
N SER A 59 4.63 5.88 14.77
CA SER A 59 3.87 4.88 14.02
C SER A 59 2.76 5.50 13.19
N PHE A 60 2.03 6.48 13.72
CA PHE A 60 1.02 7.23 12.96
C PHE A 60 1.64 8.00 11.79
N LEU A 61 2.66 8.82 12.04
CA LEU A 61 3.33 9.62 11.02
C LEU A 61 3.94 8.73 9.94
N TYR A 62 4.52 7.61 10.35
CA TYR A 62 5.04 6.63 9.41
C TYR A 62 3.90 6.00 8.58
N GLY A 63 2.74 5.70 9.16
CA GLY A 63 1.55 5.28 8.43
C GLY A 63 1.14 6.27 7.35
N VAL A 64 1.15 7.57 7.68
CA VAL A 64 0.91 8.67 6.72
C VAL A 64 1.91 8.60 5.57
N LEU A 65 3.20 8.54 5.87
CA LEU A 65 4.28 8.50 4.87
C LEU A 65 4.27 7.22 4.02
N HIS A 66 4.01 6.06 4.63
CA HIS A 66 3.94 4.79 3.94
C HIS A 66 2.84 4.80 2.88
N ALA A 67 1.68 5.36 3.20
CA ALA A 67 0.60 5.56 2.24
C ALA A 67 0.96 6.55 1.11
N THR A 68 1.95 7.42 1.25
CA THR A 68 2.38 8.31 0.15
C THR A 68 3.26 7.59 -0.89
N SER A 69 3.97 6.53 -0.51
CA SER A 69 4.82 5.77 -1.44
C SER A 69 4.02 5.06 -2.53
N PRO A 70 4.50 4.98 -3.79
CA PRO A 70 3.80 4.29 -4.88
C PRO A 70 3.41 2.86 -4.50
N GLY A 71 2.13 2.50 -4.67
CA GLY A 71 1.55 1.27 -4.15
C GLY A 71 0.25 0.89 -4.87
N HIS A 72 0.02 -0.41 -5.04
CA HIS A 72 -1.06 -0.94 -5.89
C HIS A 72 -2.46 -0.48 -5.45
N GLY A 73 -2.70 -0.42 -4.14
CA GLY A 73 -3.99 0.03 -3.58
C GLY A 73 -4.39 1.45 -3.98
N LYS A 74 -3.42 2.36 -4.18
CA LYS A 74 -3.70 3.74 -4.64
C LYS A 74 -4.18 3.75 -6.09
N SER A 75 -3.53 2.97 -6.95
CA SER A 75 -3.90 2.85 -8.36
C SER A 75 -5.25 2.15 -8.53
N ILE A 76 -5.54 1.12 -7.73
CA ILE A 76 -6.83 0.42 -7.73
C ILE A 76 -7.95 1.38 -7.30
N ILE A 77 -7.78 2.10 -6.19
CA ILE A 77 -8.79 3.06 -5.70
C ILE A 77 -8.99 4.18 -6.73
N ALA A 78 -7.93 4.73 -7.30
CA ALA A 78 -8.02 5.76 -8.33
C ALA A 78 -8.76 5.26 -9.57
N GLY A 79 -8.40 4.09 -10.11
CA GLY A 79 -9.09 3.49 -11.26
C GLY A 79 -10.56 3.17 -10.97
N TRP A 80 -10.85 2.69 -9.76
CA TRP A 80 -12.22 2.40 -9.34
C TRP A 80 -13.10 3.65 -9.20
N ILE A 81 -12.53 4.80 -8.81
CA ILE A 81 -13.21 6.10 -8.76
C ILE A 81 -13.39 6.68 -10.17
N LEU A 82 -12.38 6.55 -11.04
CA LEU A 82 -12.41 7.11 -12.40
C LEU A 82 -13.40 6.38 -13.31
N THR A 83 -13.64 5.09 -13.09
CA THR A 83 -14.48 4.25 -13.97
C THR A 83 -15.98 4.46 -13.81
N GLN A 84 -16.48 4.86 -12.63
CA GLN A 84 -17.91 5.05 -12.39
C GLN A 84 -18.16 6.23 -11.43
N GLN A 85 -19.37 6.80 -11.43
CA GLN A 85 -19.77 7.72 -10.36
C GLN A 85 -19.85 6.97 -9.03
N ARG A 86 -19.19 7.49 -8.00
CA ARG A 86 -19.10 6.87 -6.68
C ARG A 86 -19.50 7.89 -5.62
N HIS A 87 -20.20 7.42 -4.58
CA HIS A 87 -20.50 8.25 -3.43
C HIS A 87 -19.28 8.34 -2.51
N LEU A 88 -19.15 9.48 -1.82
CA LEU A 88 -18.06 9.71 -0.87
C LEU A 88 -18.00 8.66 0.25
N LYS A 89 -19.16 8.13 0.66
CA LYS A 89 -19.24 7.06 1.67
C LYS A 89 -18.55 5.77 1.21
N ASP A 90 -18.75 5.39 -0.05
CA ASP A 90 -18.13 4.19 -0.62
C ASP A 90 -16.62 4.38 -0.77
N ILE A 91 -16.19 5.58 -1.14
CA ILE A 91 -14.78 5.96 -1.24
C ILE A 91 -14.11 5.90 0.13
N ALA A 92 -14.75 6.47 1.16
CA ALA A 92 -14.27 6.42 2.54
C ALA A 92 -14.16 4.98 3.05
N LEU A 93 -15.20 4.16 2.81
CA LEU A 93 -15.23 2.75 3.19
C LEU A 93 -14.08 1.98 2.55
N VAL A 94 -13.84 2.17 1.25
CA VAL A 94 -12.74 1.48 0.57
C VAL A 94 -11.39 1.96 1.08
N ALA A 95 -11.17 3.27 1.15
CA ALA A 95 -9.87 3.84 1.55
C ALA A 95 -9.52 3.46 2.99
N ILE A 96 -10.43 3.68 3.95
CA ILE A 96 -10.19 3.41 5.36
C ILE A 96 -10.29 1.91 5.63
N GLY A 97 -11.35 1.26 5.16
CA GLY A 97 -11.60 -0.16 5.39
C GLY A 97 -10.48 -1.05 4.84
N ALA A 98 -9.94 -0.75 3.65
CA ALA A 98 -8.80 -1.48 3.11
C ALA A 98 -7.57 -1.37 4.01
N THR A 99 -7.27 -0.19 4.56
CA THR A 99 -6.09 0.02 5.42
C THR A 99 -6.21 -0.69 6.77
N PHE A 100 -7.41 -0.72 7.35
CA PHE A 100 -7.66 -1.48 8.57
C PHE A 100 -7.61 -2.98 8.32
N LEU A 101 -8.20 -3.47 7.22
CA LEU A 101 -8.10 -4.88 6.82
C LEU A 101 -6.63 -5.29 6.58
N HIS A 102 -5.86 -4.41 5.96
CA HIS A 102 -4.42 -4.56 5.72
C HIS A 102 -3.60 -4.68 7.01
N ALA A 103 -3.89 -3.86 8.00
CA ALA A 103 -3.25 -3.93 9.31
C ALA A 103 -3.72 -5.16 10.11
N PHE A 104 -5.02 -5.45 10.06
CA PHE A 104 -5.64 -6.56 10.77
C PHE A 104 -5.16 -7.92 10.24
N SER A 105 -5.06 -8.09 8.91
CA SER A 105 -4.56 -9.33 8.31
C SER A 105 -3.12 -9.64 8.77
N ALA A 106 -2.26 -8.63 8.87
CA ALA A 106 -0.91 -8.79 9.40
C ALA A 106 -0.92 -9.25 10.87
N VAL A 107 -1.73 -8.61 11.72
CA VAL A 107 -1.88 -8.99 13.14
C VAL A 107 -2.42 -10.42 13.28
N ALA A 108 -3.46 -10.76 12.52
CA ALA A 108 -4.09 -12.07 12.58
C ALA A 108 -3.11 -13.19 12.15
N ILE A 109 -2.36 -12.99 11.08
CA ILE A 109 -1.35 -13.95 10.59
C ILE A 109 -0.26 -14.15 11.66
N VAL A 110 0.27 -13.07 12.22
CA VAL A 110 1.33 -13.15 13.24
C VAL A 110 0.81 -13.81 14.52
N ALA A 111 -0.37 -13.42 15.01
CA ALA A 111 -0.97 -14.00 16.21
C ALA A 111 -1.23 -15.50 16.04
N PHE A 112 -1.80 -15.89 14.90
CA PHE A 112 -2.07 -17.29 14.59
C PHE A 112 -0.77 -18.12 14.61
N ILE A 113 0.27 -17.64 13.94
CA ILE A 113 1.56 -18.34 13.88
C ILE A 113 2.20 -18.42 15.28
N PHE A 114 2.16 -17.33 16.06
CA PHE A 114 2.74 -17.30 17.40
C PHE A 114 2.09 -18.33 18.32
N TYR A 115 0.76 -18.34 18.42
CA TYR A 115 0.05 -19.21 19.37
C TYR A 115 -0.10 -20.66 18.90
N PHE A 116 -0.31 -20.89 17.59
CA PHE A 116 -0.61 -22.24 17.08
C PHE A 116 0.60 -22.97 16.53
N VAL A 117 1.59 -22.26 15.96
CA VAL A 117 2.73 -22.91 15.27
C VAL A 117 4.03 -22.77 16.07
N GLY A 118 4.19 -21.65 16.79
CA GLY A 118 5.38 -21.35 17.59
C GLY A 118 5.68 -22.38 18.69
N ASN A 119 4.65 -23.02 19.24
CA ASN A 119 4.79 -24.07 20.25
C ASN A 119 5.37 -25.38 19.70
N TYR A 120 5.20 -25.65 18.41
CA TYR A 120 5.64 -26.90 17.77
C TYR A 120 6.96 -26.73 17.00
N PHE A 121 7.25 -25.53 16.50
CA PHE A 121 8.43 -25.25 15.68
C PHE A 121 9.15 -23.96 16.13
N PRO A 122 9.99 -24.02 17.17
CA PRO A 122 10.81 -22.89 17.60
C PRO A 122 11.78 -22.50 16.47
N GLY A 123 11.50 -21.37 15.81
CA GLY A 123 12.22 -20.90 14.61
C GLY A 123 11.29 -20.44 13.47
N ILE A 124 10.02 -20.88 13.48
CA ILE A 124 9.03 -20.53 12.46
C ILE A 124 8.81 -19.01 12.37
N MET A 125 8.92 -18.27 13.47
CA MET A 125 8.66 -16.83 13.51
C MET A 125 9.60 -16.02 12.61
N ARG A 126 10.89 -16.43 12.52
CA ARG A 126 11.85 -15.81 11.60
C ARG A 126 11.49 -16.16 10.15
N ALA A 127 11.13 -17.42 9.88
CA ALA A 127 10.67 -17.86 8.57
C ALA A 127 9.38 -17.14 8.14
N THR A 128 8.48 -16.83 9.07
CA THR A 128 7.25 -16.06 8.82
C THR A 128 7.56 -14.63 8.39
N TYR A 129 8.49 -13.95 9.06
CA TYR A 129 8.91 -12.61 8.66
C TYR A 129 9.53 -12.59 7.27
N LEU A 130 10.42 -13.56 6.98
CA LEU A 130 11.01 -13.71 5.64
C LEU A 130 9.93 -14.06 4.59
N GLY A 131 8.99 -14.94 4.93
CA GLY A 131 7.88 -15.34 4.08
C GLY A 131 6.94 -14.17 3.74
N LEU A 132 6.59 -13.33 4.72
CA LEU A 132 5.78 -12.12 4.51
C LEU A 132 6.43 -11.16 3.53
N ASN A 133 7.75 -10.97 3.62
CA ASN A 133 8.50 -10.14 2.69
C ASN A 133 8.51 -10.73 1.26
N VAL A 134 8.73 -12.05 1.10
CA VAL A 134 8.65 -12.72 -0.21
C VAL A 134 7.25 -12.63 -0.80
N VAL A 135 6.22 -12.90 0.00
CA VAL A 135 4.82 -12.85 -0.44
C VAL A 135 4.45 -11.43 -0.87
N SER A 136 4.85 -10.41 -0.12
CA SER A 136 4.64 -9.00 -0.46
C SER A 136 5.34 -8.63 -1.78
N GLY A 137 6.59 -9.06 -1.97
CA GLY A 137 7.33 -8.86 -3.22
C GLY A 137 6.66 -9.57 -4.41
N ALA A 138 6.22 -10.82 -4.22
CA ALA A 138 5.53 -11.59 -5.27
C ALA A 138 4.18 -10.98 -5.65
N THR A 139 3.40 -10.48 -4.67
CA THR A 139 2.16 -9.77 -4.96
C THR A 139 2.40 -8.50 -5.76
N LEU A 140 3.44 -7.71 -5.43
CA LEU A 140 3.81 -6.54 -6.22
C LEU A 140 4.16 -6.90 -7.68
N ILE A 141 4.91 -7.98 -7.90
CA ILE A 141 5.24 -8.47 -9.25
C ILE A 141 3.97 -8.86 -10.01
N ILE A 142 3.11 -9.69 -9.42
CA ILE A 142 1.84 -10.14 -10.04
C ILE A 142 0.98 -8.94 -10.39
N ALA A 143 0.87 -7.99 -9.47
CA ALA A 143 0.04 -6.83 -9.63
C ALA A 143 0.61 -5.88 -10.71
N GLY A 144 1.94 -5.79 -10.86
CA GLY A 144 2.58 -5.13 -12.00
C GLY A 144 2.28 -5.83 -13.34
N PHE A 145 2.34 -7.16 -13.40
CA PHE A 145 1.95 -7.90 -14.61
C PHE A 145 0.47 -7.75 -14.97
N GLN A 146 -0.43 -7.71 -13.98
CA GLN A 146 -1.86 -7.47 -14.20
C GLN A 146 -2.10 -6.09 -14.84
N LEU A 147 -1.42 -5.03 -14.36
CA LEU A 147 -1.51 -3.69 -14.96
C LEU A 147 -0.97 -3.65 -16.39
N LEU A 148 0.11 -4.38 -16.71
CA LEU A 148 0.60 -4.51 -18.08
C LEU A 148 -0.40 -5.26 -18.98
N GLY A 149 -1.00 -6.33 -18.46
CA GLY A 149 -1.97 -7.15 -19.19
C GLY A 149 -3.24 -6.37 -19.55
N GLU A 150 -3.75 -5.53 -18.65
CA GLU A 150 -4.91 -4.68 -18.90
C GLU A 150 -4.61 -3.60 -19.95
N ASN A 151 -3.44 -2.95 -19.88
CA ASN A 151 -2.96 -2.00 -20.89
C ASN A 151 -2.86 -2.64 -22.29
N TYR A 152 -2.35 -3.87 -22.36
CA TYR A 152 -2.20 -4.60 -23.63
C TYR A 152 -3.56 -5.04 -24.19
N LYS A 153 -4.48 -5.52 -23.35
CA LYS A 153 -5.83 -5.96 -23.75
C LYS A 153 -6.70 -4.81 -24.23
N GLN A 154 -6.55 -3.62 -23.67
CA GLN A 154 -7.23 -2.40 -24.10
C GLN A 154 -6.72 -1.90 -25.47
N TYR A 155 -5.45 -2.14 -25.79
CA TYR A 155 -4.86 -1.86 -27.11
C TYR A 155 -5.36 -2.83 -28.19
N SER A 156 -5.59 -4.10 -27.85
CA SER A 156 -6.14 -5.10 -28.77
C SER A 156 -7.64 -4.89 -29.08
N LYS A 157 -8.44 -4.45 -28.09
CA LYS A 157 -9.90 -4.36 -28.22
C LYS A 157 -10.40 -3.07 -28.89
N GLN A 158 -9.57 -2.04 -29.01
CA GLN A 158 -9.92 -0.78 -29.70
C GLN A 158 -9.93 -0.88 -31.23
N ARG A 159 -9.48 -2.00 -31.83
CA ARG A 159 -9.48 -2.16 -33.29
C ARG A 159 -10.80 -2.60 -33.92
N CYS A 160 -11.81 -3.04 -33.16
CA CYS A 160 -13.13 -3.35 -33.72
C CYS A 160 -14.20 -3.48 -32.62
N LYS A 161 -15.08 -2.48 -32.51
CA LYS A 161 -16.55 -2.58 -32.29
C LYS A 161 -17.11 -1.28 -31.71
N THR A 162 -17.77 -0.51 -32.57
CA THR A 162 -18.95 0.26 -32.21
C THR A 162 -20.02 -0.72 -31.71
N LYS A 163 -20.21 -0.85 -30.39
CA LYS A 163 -21.45 -1.40 -29.84
C LYS A 163 -21.87 -0.62 -28.60
N THR A 164 -23.16 -0.31 -28.61
CA THR A 164 -24.02 0.33 -27.62
C THR A 164 -23.72 -0.05 -26.16
N PRO A 165 -24.00 0.85 -25.20
CA PRO A 165 -23.72 0.62 -23.78
C PRO A 165 -24.61 -0.53 -23.29
N SER A 166 -24.01 -1.67 -22.94
CA SER A 166 -24.74 -2.75 -22.27
C SER A 166 -24.71 -2.49 -20.76
N ASN A 167 -25.89 -2.32 -20.18
CA ASN A 167 -26.14 -1.94 -18.80
C ASN A 167 -25.92 -3.11 -17.81
N ASN A 168 -24.89 -3.94 -18.02
CA ASN A 168 -24.61 -5.12 -17.19
C ASN A 168 -23.15 -5.21 -16.74
N LEU A 169 -22.43 -4.08 -16.67
CA LEU A 169 -21.24 -4.01 -15.83
C LEU A 169 -21.71 -4.00 -14.37
N GLN A 170 -21.83 -5.20 -13.79
CA GLN A 170 -21.95 -5.40 -12.35
C GLN A 170 -20.96 -4.49 -11.64
N SER A 171 -21.46 -3.42 -11.04
CA SER A 171 -20.66 -2.51 -10.24
C SER A 171 -20.09 -3.33 -9.08
N VAL A 172 -18.79 -3.64 -9.15
CA VAL A 172 -18.11 -4.40 -8.10
C VAL A 172 -18.34 -3.67 -6.78
N HIS A 173 -18.97 -4.37 -5.83
CA HIS A 173 -19.36 -3.78 -4.56
C HIS A 173 -18.11 -3.24 -3.84
N PRO A 174 -18.16 -2.04 -3.22
CA PRO A 174 -17.00 -1.40 -2.57
C PRO A 174 -16.24 -2.34 -1.62
N VAL A 175 -16.96 -3.18 -0.88
CA VAL A 175 -16.41 -4.17 0.05
C VAL A 175 -15.42 -5.13 -0.61
N TRP A 176 -15.68 -5.60 -1.84
CA TRP A 176 -14.77 -6.52 -2.54
C TRP A 176 -13.46 -5.84 -2.95
N ILE A 177 -13.53 -4.55 -3.28
CA ILE A 177 -12.33 -3.74 -3.55
C ILE A 177 -11.54 -3.51 -2.27
N ALA A 178 -12.22 -3.24 -1.15
CA ALA A 178 -11.57 -3.08 0.14
C ALA A 178 -10.86 -4.38 0.59
N LEU A 179 -11.50 -5.53 0.38
CA LEU A 179 -10.94 -6.84 0.69
C LEU A 179 -9.72 -7.18 -0.16
N SER A 180 -9.76 -6.93 -1.47
CA SER A 180 -8.62 -7.25 -2.34
C SER A 180 -7.37 -6.45 -2.00
N ILE A 181 -7.54 -5.18 -1.62
CA ILE A 181 -6.44 -4.32 -1.17
C ILE A 181 -6.00 -4.72 0.26
N GLY A 182 -6.95 -5.05 1.14
CA GLY A 182 -6.70 -5.26 2.56
C GLY A 182 -6.16 -6.64 2.95
N ILE A 183 -6.29 -7.67 2.13
CA ILE A 183 -5.83 -9.03 2.49
C ILE A 183 -4.30 -9.15 2.46
N ILE A 184 -3.61 -8.32 1.68
CA ILE A 184 -2.15 -8.37 1.54
C ILE A 184 -1.54 -7.75 2.80
N PRO A 185 -0.87 -8.49 3.70
CA PRO A 185 -0.33 -7.92 4.94
C PRO A 185 0.93 -7.09 4.67
N CYS A 186 1.15 -6.01 5.46
CA CYS A 186 2.43 -5.28 5.42
C CYS A 186 3.47 -5.88 6.38
N PRO A 187 4.70 -6.14 5.91
CA PRO A 187 5.77 -6.68 6.74
C PRO A 187 6.13 -5.81 7.96
N LEU A 188 5.95 -4.48 7.90
CA LEU A 188 6.23 -3.61 9.03
C LEU A 188 5.23 -3.77 10.18
N ALA A 189 3.92 -3.77 9.87
CA ALA A 189 2.90 -3.97 10.89
C ALA A 189 3.10 -5.34 11.57
N ALA A 190 3.45 -6.35 10.78
CA ALA A 190 3.85 -7.65 11.28
C ALA A 190 5.12 -7.59 12.15
N ALA A 191 6.18 -6.88 11.74
CA ALA A 191 7.42 -6.76 12.52
C ALA A 191 7.18 -6.16 13.90
N ILE A 192 6.51 -5.00 13.96
CA ILE A 192 6.15 -4.33 15.22
C ILE A 192 5.39 -5.31 16.13
N PHE A 193 4.38 -5.96 15.56
CA PHE A 193 3.54 -6.86 16.34
C PHE A 193 4.28 -8.12 16.79
N ILE A 194 5.16 -8.70 15.97
CA ILE A 194 6.05 -9.82 16.36
C ILE A 194 6.90 -9.41 17.57
N TYR A 195 7.53 -8.23 17.54
CA TYR A 195 8.34 -7.75 18.67
C TYR A 195 7.51 -7.52 19.93
N CYS A 196 6.30 -6.98 19.81
CA CYS A 196 5.39 -6.83 20.94
C CYS A 196 4.92 -8.18 21.51
N MET A 197 4.69 -9.18 20.66
CA MET A 197 4.33 -10.53 21.10
C MET A 197 5.48 -11.21 21.86
N THR A 198 6.72 -11.10 21.37
CA THR A 198 7.90 -11.69 22.04
C THR A 198 8.26 -11.00 23.35
N THR A 199 7.86 -9.74 23.54
CA THR A 199 8.05 -8.95 24.76
C THR A 199 6.82 -8.94 25.68
N ASN A 200 5.78 -9.71 25.35
CA ASN A 200 4.52 -9.78 26.08
C ASN A 200 3.77 -8.43 26.21
N MET A 201 3.99 -7.51 25.26
CA MET A 201 3.36 -6.19 25.17
C MET A 201 2.23 -6.15 24.11
N VAL A 202 1.36 -7.16 24.09
CA VAL A 202 0.37 -7.37 23.01
C VAL A 202 -0.52 -6.14 22.79
N VAL A 203 -1.04 -5.55 23.88
CA VAL A 203 -1.92 -4.37 23.82
C VAL A 203 -1.21 -3.18 23.18
N ASN A 204 0.05 -2.92 23.57
CA ASN A 204 0.84 -1.85 22.98
C ASN A 204 1.08 -2.10 21.49
N GLY A 205 1.35 -3.35 21.10
CA GLY A 205 1.47 -3.73 19.70
C GLY A 205 0.21 -3.44 18.90
N LEU A 206 -0.97 -3.79 19.42
CA LEU A 206 -2.26 -3.49 18.78
C LEU A 206 -2.49 -1.98 18.64
N LEU A 207 -2.16 -1.19 19.66
CA LEU A 207 -2.28 0.27 19.62
C LEU A 207 -1.34 0.91 18.59
N LEU A 208 -0.09 0.45 18.50
CA LEU A 208 0.88 0.93 17.51
C LEU A 208 0.45 0.57 16.08
N VAL A 209 -0.04 -0.65 15.85
CA VAL A 209 -0.57 -1.07 14.55
C VAL A 209 -1.83 -0.28 14.18
N ALA A 210 -2.71 0.01 15.15
CA ALA A 210 -3.88 0.85 14.93
C ALA A 210 -3.49 2.29 14.58
N ALA A 211 -2.50 2.88 15.26
CA ALA A 211 -1.97 4.20 14.93
C ALA A 211 -1.42 4.25 13.50
N PHE A 212 -0.66 3.23 13.11
CA PHE A 212 -0.16 3.07 11.74
C PHE A 212 -1.29 2.96 10.71
N ALA A 213 -2.31 2.15 10.99
CA ALA A 213 -3.49 2.00 10.12
C ALA A 213 -4.28 3.32 9.97
N LEU A 214 -4.44 4.08 11.05
CA LEU A 214 -5.09 5.39 11.03
C LEU A 214 -4.34 6.39 10.15
N GLY A 215 -3.02 6.48 10.30
CA GLY A 215 -2.18 7.34 9.45
C GLY A 215 -2.28 6.96 7.97
N MET A 216 -2.23 5.65 7.68
CA MET A 216 -2.38 5.13 6.32
C MET A 216 -3.76 5.45 5.72
N GLY A 217 -4.83 5.22 6.50
CA GLY A 217 -6.21 5.45 6.10
C GLY A 217 -6.49 6.93 5.81
N LEU A 218 -5.95 7.84 6.63
CA LEU A 218 -6.06 9.28 6.42
C LEU A 218 -5.47 9.69 5.07
N THR A 219 -4.24 9.26 4.77
CA THR A 219 -3.59 9.57 3.50
C THR A 219 -4.34 8.99 2.30
N LEU A 220 -4.77 7.72 2.36
CA LEU A 220 -5.52 7.12 1.26
C LEU A 220 -6.88 7.81 1.04
N PHE A 221 -7.53 8.24 2.12
CA PHE A 221 -8.78 8.98 2.01
C PHE A 221 -8.58 10.35 1.36
N VAL A 222 -7.52 11.08 1.73
CA VAL A 222 -7.15 12.36 1.10
C VAL A 222 -6.85 12.17 -0.40
N VAL A 223 -6.07 11.15 -0.76
CA VAL A 223 -5.80 10.82 -2.17
C VAL A 223 -7.08 10.50 -2.92
N ALA A 224 -7.96 9.68 -2.33
CA ALA A 224 -9.20 9.26 -2.97
C ALA A 224 -10.19 10.42 -3.16
N ILE A 225 -10.33 11.31 -2.17
CA ILE A 225 -11.11 12.56 -2.30
C ILE A 225 -10.53 13.43 -3.40
N THR A 226 -9.21 13.59 -3.45
CA THR A 226 -8.55 14.41 -4.46
C THR A 226 -8.87 13.90 -5.87
N VAL A 227 -8.76 12.59 -6.10
CA VAL A 227 -9.14 11.97 -7.39
C VAL A 227 -10.62 12.18 -7.70
N TRP A 228 -11.50 12.06 -6.70
CA TRP A 228 -12.94 12.27 -6.87
C TRP A 228 -13.29 13.72 -7.23
N LEU A 229 -12.67 14.71 -6.57
CA LEU A 229 -12.86 16.14 -6.87
C LEU A 229 -12.40 16.47 -8.28
N LEU A 230 -11.17 16.05 -8.64
CA LEU A 230 -10.60 16.26 -9.98
C LEU A 230 -11.49 15.65 -11.08
N LYS A 231 -12.03 14.45 -10.83
CA LYS A 231 -12.97 13.80 -11.76
C LYS A 231 -14.26 14.62 -11.91
N ASN A 232 -14.82 15.09 -10.80
CA ASN A 232 -16.08 15.84 -10.81
C ASN A 232 -15.96 17.17 -11.57
N GLU A 233 -14.83 17.86 -11.39
CA GLU A 233 -14.50 19.08 -12.15
C GLU A 233 -14.30 18.78 -13.64
N ALA A 234 -13.51 17.74 -13.97
CA ALA A 234 -13.24 17.35 -15.36
C ALA A 234 -14.48 16.87 -16.12
N MET A 235 -15.46 16.28 -15.42
CA MET A 235 -16.74 15.88 -16.01
C MET A 235 -17.65 17.08 -16.33
N GLN A 236 -17.53 18.20 -15.61
CA GLN A 236 -18.31 19.40 -15.86
C GLN A 236 -17.73 20.29 -16.97
N SER A 237 -16.41 20.24 -17.20
CA SER A 237 -15.73 21.11 -18.16
C SER A 237 -15.82 20.67 -19.63
N GLY A 238 -16.56 19.61 -19.97
CA GLY A 238 -16.86 19.20 -21.36
C GLY A 238 -15.68 18.74 -22.24
N CYS A 239 -14.44 19.04 -21.87
CA CYS A 239 -13.23 18.72 -22.62
C CYS A 239 -12.56 17.43 -22.13
N TYR A 240 -13.26 16.30 -22.18
CA TYR A 240 -12.64 14.97 -21.99
C TYR A 240 -12.49 14.27 -23.33
N HIS A 241 -11.76 14.89 -24.25
CA HIS A 241 -11.47 14.27 -25.53
C HIS A 241 -10.18 14.77 -26.18
N ASP A 242 -9.05 14.64 -25.47
CA ASP A 242 -7.76 14.90 -26.11
C ASP A 242 -6.82 13.69 -26.08
N SER A 243 -6.15 13.47 -27.22
CA SER A 243 -5.22 12.36 -27.48
C SER A 243 -4.05 12.37 -26.48
N VAL A 244 -3.68 13.57 -26.02
CA VAL A 244 -2.65 13.83 -25.02
C VAL A 244 -3.02 13.23 -23.66
N SER A 245 -4.28 13.36 -23.21
CA SER A 245 -4.70 12.78 -21.92
C SER A 245 -4.64 11.25 -21.92
N LYS A 246 -4.99 10.61 -23.05
CA LYS A 246 -4.92 9.15 -23.22
C LYS A 246 -3.47 8.67 -23.26
N PHE A 247 -2.58 9.44 -23.87
CA PHE A 247 -1.14 9.15 -23.89
C PHE A 247 -0.54 9.23 -22.48
N PHE A 248 -0.82 10.31 -21.74
CA PHE A 248 -0.36 10.48 -20.36
C PHE A 248 -0.88 9.37 -19.43
N LEU A 249 -2.17 9.01 -19.52
CA LEU A 249 -2.74 7.92 -18.73
C LEU A 249 -2.11 6.55 -19.07
N LYS A 250 -1.83 6.29 -20.36
CA LYS A 250 -1.16 5.06 -20.79
C LYS A 250 0.28 4.97 -20.27
N LEU A 251 1.01 6.09 -20.34
CA LEU A 251 2.38 6.18 -19.85
C LEU A 251 2.43 5.97 -18.33
N ILE A 252 1.54 6.62 -17.58
CA ILE A 252 1.39 6.45 -16.13
C ILE A 252 1.15 4.98 -15.75
N ASN A 253 0.24 4.29 -16.44
CA ASN A 253 -0.07 2.90 -16.12
C ASN A 253 1.11 1.95 -16.43
N VAL A 254 1.84 2.16 -17.53
CA VAL A 254 3.00 1.33 -17.89
C VAL A 254 4.17 1.56 -16.93
N ILE A 255 4.48 2.81 -16.60
CA ILE A 255 5.54 3.16 -15.64
C ILE A 255 5.22 2.60 -14.26
N SER A 256 3.98 2.75 -13.79
CA SER A 256 3.54 2.18 -12.51
C SER A 256 3.67 0.67 -12.47
N ALA A 257 3.35 0.00 -13.58
CA ALA A 257 3.43 -1.46 -13.67
C ALA A 257 4.87 -1.99 -13.65
N LEU A 258 5.77 -1.37 -14.42
CA LEU A 258 7.21 -1.68 -14.41
C LEU A 258 7.82 -1.42 -13.03
N PHE A 259 7.44 -0.30 -12.40
CA PHE A 259 7.87 0.04 -11.05
C PHE A 259 7.47 -1.03 -10.02
N PHE A 260 6.24 -1.55 -10.05
CA PHE A 260 5.83 -2.62 -9.12
C PHE A 260 6.57 -3.94 -9.36
N ILE A 261 6.87 -4.29 -10.61
CA ILE A 261 7.67 -5.47 -10.93
C ILE A 261 9.09 -5.33 -10.36
N VAL A 262 9.75 -4.20 -10.61
CA VAL A 262 11.11 -3.94 -10.11
C VAL A 262 11.15 -3.91 -8.58
N LEU A 263 10.21 -3.22 -7.95
CA LEU A 263 10.10 -3.15 -6.49
C LEU A 263 9.89 -4.54 -5.88
N GLY A 264 9.01 -5.34 -6.45
CA GLY A 264 8.76 -6.70 -5.97
C GLY A 264 9.97 -7.61 -6.15
N ILE A 265 10.71 -7.49 -7.26
CA ILE A 265 11.98 -8.21 -7.49
C ILE A 265 13.03 -7.79 -6.44
N LEU A 266 13.21 -6.50 -6.19
CA LEU A 266 14.17 -5.99 -5.21
C LEU A 266 13.88 -6.48 -3.79
N ILE A 267 12.60 -6.47 -3.37
CA ILE A 267 12.18 -6.98 -2.06
C ILE A 267 12.50 -8.49 -1.94
N ILE A 268 12.30 -9.26 -3.00
CA ILE A 268 12.64 -10.69 -2.99
C ILE A 268 14.16 -10.91 -2.94
N LEU A 269 14.93 -10.20 -3.78
CA LEU A 269 16.39 -10.36 -3.87
C LEU A 269 17.11 -9.99 -2.56
N THR A 270 16.73 -8.88 -1.95
CA THR A 270 17.30 -8.43 -0.66
C THR A 270 16.98 -9.39 0.49
N ASN A 271 15.89 -10.14 0.38
CA ASN A 271 15.48 -11.13 1.37
C ASN A 271 16.21 -12.46 1.18
N ILE A 272 16.42 -12.89 -0.07
CA ILE A 272 17.25 -14.05 -0.40
C ILE A 272 18.69 -13.84 0.12
N GLN A 273 19.27 -12.65 -0.04
CA GLN A 273 20.59 -12.31 0.48
C GLN A 273 20.73 -12.37 2.02
N LYS A 274 19.62 -12.30 2.76
CA LYS A 274 19.62 -12.44 4.23
C LYS A 274 19.35 -13.87 4.71
N ALA A 275 18.99 -14.75 3.78
CA ALA A 275 18.73 -16.17 4.03
C ALA A 275 19.97 -17.05 3.79
N PHE A 276 20.95 -16.55 3.03
CA PHE A 276 22.30 -17.11 2.84
C PHE A 276 23.32 -16.32 3.65
#